data_AF-A0A357BNL5-F1
#
_entry.id   AF-A0A357BNL5-F1
#
_cell.length_a   1.000
_cell.length_b   1.000
_cell.length_c   1.000
_cell.angle_alpha   90.00
_cell.angle_beta   90.00
_cell.angle_gamma   90.00
#
_symmetry.space_group_name_H-M   'P 1'
#
loop_
_entity.id
_entity.type
_entity.pdbx_description
1 polymer ?
#
loop_
_entity_poly.entity_id
_entity_poly.type
_entity_poly.pdbx_seq_one_letter_code
_entity_poly.pdbx_strand_id
1 'polypeptide(L)'
;MINKLIPWISRYHRLTLALVFLAGGLWARYLRFQTRELWNDELFQIKNTLGAFKPVWQRLPNGELTCFPGDYLITYPFVQIFHPEKWGMTIPHILASVLGFYFLYRICQKHLKTFLAFFITFTIYSFNHNLVYHAFEIRPYAVLPTLALGVFYFSDLIINHSMSLSRWKKIGIGLFFTFTVLYHAYGMLILFCCMTFFLLARTDKTPLPQVLKELAPFLRNLTLVTVPLFLWYAGGNPDFNSRTSLDRGINTFDYIPNPLMNFNEFFETVTNNLIAFKKFKFKFFLNGIWLAFLLPHSLRLKQIGFFLLLIVLPIELALLGDLHKGYWFVQRQFVWVMPLYAFFLGWCWDAILMYVTNSKLYLSFQKSLLKPNVE
;
A
#
# COMPACT_ATOMS: atom_id res chain seq x y z
N MET A 1 -18.44 28.75 -20.85
CA MET A 1 -18.98 27.37 -20.93
C MET A 1 -17.86 26.31 -21.06
N ILE A 2 -16.85 26.53 -21.91
CA ILE A 2 -15.71 25.62 -22.15
C ILE A 2 -14.88 25.32 -20.87
N ASN A 3 -14.64 26.31 -20.01
CA ASN A 3 -13.88 26.11 -18.75
C ASN A 3 -14.57 25.21 -17.71
N LYS A 4 -15.88 24.97 -17.83
CA LYS A 4 -16.62 23.98 -17.01
C LYS A 4 -16.67 22.60 -17.66
N LEU A 5 -16.52 22.51 -18.98
CA LEU A 5 -16.58 21.27 -19.74
C LEU A 5 -15.30 20.43 -19.58
N ILE A 6 -14.12 21.07 -19.59
CA ILE A 6 -12.82 20.39 -19.50
C ILE A 6 -12.63 19.62 -18.17
N PRO A 7 -12.92 20.20 -16.98
CA PRO A 7 -12.85 19.46 -15.72
C PRO A 7 -13.86 18.32 -15.67
N TRP A 8 -15.07 18.52 -16.21
CA TRP A 8 -16.12 17.51 -16.28
C TRP A 8 -15.65 16.32 -17.11
N ILE A 9 -15.25 16.55 -18.36
CA ILE A 9 -14.67 15.54 -19.26
C ILE A 9 -13.50 14.81 -18.57
N SER A 10 -12.55 15.53 -17.96
CA SER A 10 -11.41 14.90 -17.28
C SER A 10 -11.79 13.96 -16.13
N ARG A 11 -12.90 14.25 -15.42
CA ARG A 11 -13.38 13.42 -14.30
C ARG A 11 -13.97 12.10 -14.77
N TYR A 12 -14.79 12.12 -15.84
CA TYR A 12 -15.36 10.89 -16.39
C TYR A 12 -14.29 10.01 -17.01
N HIS A 13 -13.29 10.59 -17.70
CA HIS A 13 -12.19 9.82 -18.27
C HIS A 13 -11.40 9.06 -17.20
N ARG A 14 -11.12 9.69 -16.04
CA ARG A 14 -10.42 9.03 -14.93
C ARG A 14 -11.22 7.91 -14.28
N LEU A 15 -12.53 8.11 -14.11
CA LEU A 15 -13.41 7.08 -13.57
C LEU A 15 -13.53 5.90 -14.52
N THR A 16 -13.79 6.15 -15.81
CA THR A 16 -13.84 5.10 -16.84
C THR A 16 -12.52 4.32 -16.90
N LEU A 17 -11.39 5.02 -16.86
CA LEU A 17 -10.07 4.39 -16.82
C LEU A 17 -9.92 3.49 -15.59
N ALA A 18 -10.28 3.99 -14.40
CA ALA A 18 -10.23 3.20 -13.17
C ALA A 18 -11.14 1.96 -13.22
N LEU A 19 -12.33 2.06 -13.83
CA LEU A 19 -13.24 0.94 -14.03
C LEU A 19 -12.69 -0.10 -15.01
N VAL A 20 -12.08 0.34 -16.11
CA VAL A 20 -11.41 -0.56 -17.08
C VAL A 20 -10.26 -1.31 -16.41
N PHE A 21 -9.41 -0.61 -15.65
CA PHE A 21 -8.31 -1.24 -14.93
C PHE A 21 -8.75 -2.11 -13.75
N LEU A 22 -9.86 -1.77 -13.08
CA LEU A 22 -10.50 -2.62 -12.08
C LEU A 22 -10.97 -3.93 -12.73
N ALA A 23 -11.74 -3.85 -13.83
CA ALA A 23 -12.23 -5.02 -14.54
C ALA A 23 -11.08 -5.90 -15.05
N GLY A 24 -10.10 -5.31 -15.74
CA GLY A 24 -8.93 -6.02 -16.24
C GLY A 24 -8.04 -6.59 -15.13
N GLY A 25 -7.87 -5.85 -14.02
CA GLY A 25 -7.10 -6.29 -12.87
C GLY A 25 -7.77 -7.43 -12.08
N LEU A 26 -9.09 -7.38 -11.92
CA LEU A 26 -9.86 -8.49 -11.33
C LEU A 26 -9.85 -9.71 -12.23
N TRP A 27 -9.95 -9.52 -13.54
CA TRP A 27 -9.83 -10.61 -14.51
C TRP A 27 -8.47 -11.31 -14.43
N ALA A 28 -7.37 -10.54 -14.35
CA ALA A 28 -6.03 -11.11 -14.18
C ALA A 28 -5.89 -11.92 -12.87
N ARG A 29 -6.43 -11.38 -11.75
CA ARG A 29 -6.48 -12.08 -10.45
C ARG A 29 -7.33 -13.35 -10.53
N TYR A 30 -8.49 -13.28 -11.19
CA TYR A 30 -9.37 -14.43 -11.41
C TYR A 30 -8.65 -15.54 -12.16
N LEU A 31 -8.06 -15.25 -13.33
CA LEU A 31 -7.34 -16.25 -14.12
C LEU A 31 -6.19 -16.89 -13.34
N ARG A 32 -5.44 -16.09 -12.58
CA ARG A 32 -4.33 -16.61 -11.77
C ARG A 32 -4.83 -17.48 -10.61
N PHE A 33 -5.89 -17.07 -9.94
CA PHE A 33 -6.44 -17.83 -8.81
C PHE A 33 -7.14 -19.10 -9.26
N GLN A 34 -7.83 -19.09 -10.40
CA GLN A 34 -8.50 -20.25 -10.98
C GLN A 34 -7.52 -21.39 -11.29
N THR A 35 -6.34 -21.05 -11.80
CA THR A 35 -5.34 -22.03 -12.27
C THR A 35 -4.37 -22.52 -11.20
N ARG A 36 -4.27 -21.84 -10.05
CA ARG A 36 -3.36 -22.24 -8.97
C ARG A 36 -4.06 -23.15 -7.97
N GLU A 37 -3.34 -24.11 -7.40
CA GLU A 37 -3.81 -24.85 -6.22
C GLU A 37 -3.61 -24.04 -4.94
N LEU A 38 -4.30 -24.42 -3.87
CA LEU A 38 -4.07 -23.85 -2.54
C LEU A 38 -2.71 -24.31 -2.03
N TRP A 39 -1.90 -23.38 -1.55
CA TRP A 39 -0.59 -23.70 -1.01
C TRP A 39 -0.69 -24.30 0.40
N ASN A 40 0.36 -24.98 0.84
CA ASN A 40 0.42 -25.61 2.17
C ASN A 40 0.07 -24.61 3.30
N ASP A 41 0.54 -23.37 3.20
CA ASP A 41 0.24 -22.31 4.14
C ASP A 41 -1.26 -21.95 4.19
N GLU A 42 -1.94 -21.93 3.04
CA GLU A 42 -3.39 -21.67 2.95
C GLU A 42 -4.18 -22.85 3.52
N LEU A 43 -3.78 -24.08 3.17
CA LEU A 43 -4.39 -25.30 3.70
C LEU A 43 -4.24 -25.38 5.22
N PHE A 44 -3.06 -25.02 5.74
CA PHE A 44 -2.81 -24.93 7.18
C PHE A 44 -3.71 -23.87 7.83
N GLN A 45 -3.84 -22.69 7.23
CA GLN A 45 -4.73 -21.64 7.74
C GLN A 45 -6.20 -22.07 7.74
N ILE A 46 -6.68 -22.70 6.67
CA ILE A 46 -8.05 -23.23 6.57
C ILE A 46 -8.28 -24.29 7.65
N LYS A 47 -7.35 -25.24 7.80
CA LYS A 47 -7.42 -26.27 8.85
C LYS A 47 -7.55 -25.65 10.24
N ASN A 48 -6.77 -24.61 10.52
CA ASN A 48 -6.81 -23.89 11.79
C ASN A 48 -8.02 -22.95 11.91
N THR A 49 -8.79 -22.74 10.83
CA THR A 49 -10.00 -21.91 10.83
C THR A 49 -11.28 -22.73 11.03
N LEU A 50 -11.27 -24.02 10.66
CA LEU A 50 -12.39 -24.94 10.88
C LEU A 50 -12.73 -25.17 12.37
N GLY A 51 -14.00 -25.44 12.67
CA GLY A 51 -14.49 -25.71 14.04
C GLY A 51 -14.90 -24.47 14.84
N ALA A 52 -15.20 -24.63 16.13
CA ALA A 52 -15.81 -23.60 16.99
C ALA A 52 -14.95 -22.36 17.22
N PHE A 53 -15.48 -21.16 16.99
CA PHE A 53 -14.76 -19.88 17.08
C PHE A 53 -13.94 -19.77 18.37
N LYS A 54 -12.62 -19.74 18.22
CA LYS A 54 -11.66 -19.57 19.31
C LYS A 54 -10.64 -18.49 18.94
N PRO A 55 -9.98 -17.86 19.92
CA PRO A 55 -8.83 -17.04 19.66
C PRO A 55 -7.75 -17.78 18.86
N VAL A 56 -7.14 -17.11 17.88
CA VAL A 56 -6.20 -17.72 16.91
C VAL A 56 -5.04 -18.43 17.60
N TRP A 57 -4.47 -17.82 18.63
CA TRP A 57 -3.33 -18.38 19.37
C TRP A 57 -3.66 -19.70 20.07
N GLN A 58 -4.93 -20.01 20.35
CA GLN A 58 -5.33 -21.30 20.92
C GLN A 58 -5.41 -22.42 19.88
N ARG A 59 -5.29 -22.09 18.58
CA ARG A 59 -5.42 -23.02 17.46
C ARG A 59 -4.13 -23.24 16.70
N LEU A 60 -3.12 -22.41 16.92
CA LEU A 60 -1.82 -22.56 16.28
C LEU A 60 -0.97 -23.51 17.14
N PRO A 61 -0.60 -24.71 16.62
CA PRO A 61 0.17 -25.69 17.40
C PRO A 61 1.59 -25.22 17.74
N ASN A 62 2.14 -24.24 16.99
CA ASN A 62 3.42 -23.57 17.23
C ASN A 62 3.28 -22.14 16.70
N GLY A 63 2.81 -21.21 17.54
CA GLY A 63 2.37 -19.86 17.19
C GLY A 63 3.21 -19.18 16.11
N GLU A 64 2.58 -18.88 14.98
CA GLU A 64 3.16 -18.02 13.95
C GLU A 64 3.30 -16.60 14.52
N LEU A 65 4.54 -16.15 14.71
CA LEU A 65 4.95 -14.81 15.17
C LEU A 65 4.30 -13.65 14.40
N THR A 66 3.88 -13.88 13.16
CA THR A 66 3.30 -12.86 12.27
C THR A 66 1.77 -12.89 12.24
N CYS A 67 1.15 -13.90 12.83
CA CYS A 67 -0.29 -14.12 12.78
C CYS A 67 -0.98 -13.31 13.87
N PHE A 68 -1.31 -12.08 13.53
CA PHE A 68 -2.38 -11.33 14.19
C PHE A 68 -3.74 -11.84 13.69
N PRO A 69 -4.83 -11.63 14.44
CA PRO A 69 -6.06 -12.37 14.19
C PRO A 69 -6.84 -11.83 12.99
N GLY A 70 -6.46 -10.69 12.40
CA GLY A 70 -7.31 -10.01 11.43
C GLY A 70 -7.71 -10.86 10.22
N ASP A 71 -6.78 -11.59 9.59
CA ASP A 71 -7.16 -12.41 8.43
C ASP A 71 -8.06 -13.59 8.84
N TYR A 72 -7.78 -14.21 9.99
CA TYR A 72 -8.66 -15.23 10.56
C TYR A 72 -10.07 -14.67 10.84
N LEU A 73 -10.17 -13.48 11.45
CA LEU A 73 -11.47 -12.88 11.79
C LEU A 73 -12.33 -12.63 10.55
N ILE A 74 -11.73 -12.19 9.44
CA ILE A 74 -12.48 -11.93 8.21
C ILE A 74 -12.79 -13.20 7.42
N THR A 75 -11.93 -14.21 7.47
CA THR A 75 -12.10 -15.47 6.72
C THR A 75 -12.95 -16.48 7.45
N TYR A 76 -12.97 -16.48 8.79
CA TYR A 76 -13.68 -17.44 9.62
C TYR A 76 -15.12 -17.73 9.16
N PRO A 77 -16.02 -16.74 9.03
CA PRO A 77 -17.41 -17.04 8.62
C PRO A 77 -17.48 -17.67 7.23
N PHE A 78 -16.60 -17.29 6.31
CA PHE A 78 -16.58 -17.82 4.94
C PHE A 78 -16.02 -19.24 4.89
N VAL A 79 -15.00 -19.55 5.69
CA VAL A 79 -14.49 -20.92 5.82
C VAL A 79 -15.55 -21.85 6.40
N GLN A 80 -16.32 -21.41 7.41
CA GLN A 80 -17.38 -22.24 7.98
C GLN A 80 -18.52 -22.55 6.99
N ILE A 81 -18.86 -21.57 6.12
CA ILE A 81 -20.01 -21.69 5.22
C ILE A 81 -19.64 -22.40 3.92
N PHE A 82 -18.47 -22.09 3.35
CA PHE A 82 -18.15 -22.46 1.98
C PHE A 82 -17.16 -23.61 1.84
N HIS A 83 -16.46 -24.04 2.90
CA HIS A 83 -15.50 -25.14 2.80
C HIS A 83 -16.16 -26.45 2.29
N PRO A 84 -15.55 -27.18 1.32
CA PRO A 84 -14.21 -27.00 0.76
C PRO A 84 -14.12 -26.11 -0.49
N GLU A 85 -15.18 -25.40 -0.85
CA GLU A 85 -15.24 -24.55 -2.04
C GLU A 85 -14.33 -23.31 -1.90
N LYS A 86 -13.33 -23.24 -2.78
CA LYS A 86 -12.24 -22.27 -2.74
C LYS A 86 -12.70 -20.83 -2.96
N TRP A 87 -13.65 -20.59 -3.87
CA TRP A 87 -14.09 -19.23 -4.21
C TRP A 87 -14.89 -18.58 -3.08
N GLY A 88 -15.80 -19.32 -2.46
CA GLY A 88 -16.60 -18.85 -1.34
C GLY A 88 -15.74 -18.47 -0.14
N MET A 89 -14.68 -19.22 0.14
CA MET A 89 -13.74 -18.89 1.22
C MET A 89 -12.94 -17.59 0.97
N THR A 90 -12.79 -17.15 -0.28
CA THR A 90 -11.97 -15.97 -0.66
C THR A 90 -12.75 -14.70 -0.96
N ILE A 91 -14.09 -14.73 -0.82
CA ILE A 91 -14.94 -13.54 -0.91
C ILE A 91 -14.38 -12.33 -0.13
N PRO A 92 -13.94 -12.44 1.15
CA PRO A 92 -13.39 -11.28 1.86
C PRO A 92 -12.15 -10.67 1.17
N HIS A 93 -11.30 -11.48 0.56
CA HIS A 93 -10.11 -11.04 -0.18
C HIS A 93 -10.46 -10.41 -1.53
N ILE A 94 -11.49 -10.92 -2.21
CA ILE A 94 -12.05 -10.30 -3.42
C ILE A 94 -12.60 -8.90 -3.09
N LEU A 95 -13.39 -8.79 -2.02
CA LEU A 95 -13.93 -7.51 -1.55
C LEU A 95 -12.81 -6.54 -1.15
N ALA A 96 -11.77 -7.03 -0.45
CA ALA A 96 -10.59 -6.24 -0.13
C ALA A 96 -9.89 -5.74 -1.41
N SER A 97 -9.75 -6.56 -2.44
CA SER A 97 -9.15 -6.15 -3.72
C SER A 97 -9.95 -5.02 -4.39
N VAL A 98 -11.28 -5.13 -4.45
CA VAL A 98 -12.17 -4.08 -4.98
C VAL A 98 -12.04 -2.79 -4.18
N LEU A 99 -12.01 -2.89 -2.85
CA LEU A 99 -11.82 -1.74 -1.97
C LEU A 99 -10.44 -1.09 -2.15
N GLY A 100 -9.40 -1.87 -2.44
CA GLY A 100 -8.07 -1.37 -2.77
C GLY A 100 -8.07 -0.50 -4.04
N PHE A 101 -8.75 -0.96 -5.09
CA PHE A 101 -8.97 -0.13 -6.30
C PHE A 101 -9.71 1.17 -6.01
N TYR A 102 -10.74 1.11 -5.15
CA TYR A 102 -11.45 2.30 -4.72
C TYR A 102 -10.52 3.29 -4.01
N PHE A 103 -9.73 2.84 -3.02
CA PHE A 103 -8.80 3.73 -2.32
C PHE A 103 -7.74 4.31 -3.27
N LEU A 104 -7.17 3.50 -4.15
CA LEU A 104 -6.21 3.96 -5.15
C LEU A 104 -6.83 5.05 -6.05
N TYR A 105 -8.06 4.84 -6.52
CA TYR A 105 -8.78 5.85 -7.30
C TYR A 105 -8.94 7.17 -6.54
N ARG A 106 -9.34 7.12 -5.26
CA ARG A 106 -9.52 8.32 -4.42
C ARG A 106 -8.21 9.06 -4.19
N ILE A 107 -7.13 8.33 -3.94
CA ILE A 107 -5.77 8.87 -3.79
C ILE A 107 -5.34 9.54 -5.10
N CYS A 108 -5.42 8.83 -6.23
CA CYS A 108 -5.04 9.37 -7.53
C CYS A 108 -5.88 10.60 -7.90
N GLN A 109 -7.19 10.60 -7.61
CA GLN A 109 -8.09 11.73 -7.87
C GLN A 109 -7.65 12.99 -7.13
N LYS A 110 -7.19 12.84 -5.90
CA LYS A 110 -6.72 13.98 -5.11
C LYS A 110 -5.35 14.47 -5.58
N HIS A 111 -4.41 13.55 -5.77
CA HIS A 111 -2.99 13.89 -5.89
C HIS A 111 -2.47 14.00 -7.33
N LEU A 112 -3.03 13.25 -8.29
CA LEU A 112 -2.53 13.21 -9.67
C LEU A 112 -3.37 14.13 -10.58
N LYS A 113 -2.69 14.91 -11.43
CA LYS A 113 -3.33 15.91 -12.31
C LYS A 113 -3.39 15.48 -13.77
N THR A 114 -2.55 14.56 -14.20
CA THR A 114 -2.41 14.14 -15.60
C THR A 114 -3.01 12.77 -15.84
N PHE A 115 -3.46 12.54 -17.08
CA PHE A 115 -3.97 11.24 -17.50
C PHE A 115 -2.87 10.17 -17.48
N LEU A 116 -1.65 10.50 -17.91
CA LEU A 116 -0.53 9.57 -17.91
C LEU A 116 -0.20 9.07 -16.51
N ALA A 117 -0.13 9.94 -15.51
CA ALA A 117 0.12 9.55 -14.12
C ALA A 117 -0.91 8.54 -13.60
N PHE A 118 -2.19 8.77 -13.92
CA PHE A 118 -3.28 7.84 -13.64
C PHE A 118 -3.07 6.50 -14.34
N PHE A 119 -2.83 6.52 -15.65
CA PHE A 119 -2.61 5.32 -16.45
C PHE A 119 -1.45 4.48 -15.91
N ILE A 120 -0.31 5.10 -15.61
CA ILE A 120 0.88 4.42 -15.06
C ILE A 120 0.54 3.75 -13.73
N THR A 121 -0.05 4.50 -12.80
CA THR A 121 -0.39 4.00 -11.45
C THR A 121 -1.31 2.79 -11.53
N PHE A 122 -2.39 2.90 -12.30
CA PHE A 122 -3.37 1.82 -12.45
C PHE A 122 -2.82 0.63 -13.24
N THR A 123 -1.99 0.85 -14.27
CA THR A 123 -1.36 -0.25 -15.01
C THR A 123 -0.51 -1.11 -14.08
N ILE A 124 0.33 -0.47 -13.26
CA ILE A 124 1.19 -1.19 -12.32
C ILE A 124 0.31 -1.90 -11.27
N TYR A 125 -0.62 -1.20 -10.62
CA TYR A 125 -1.44 -1.84 -9.58
C TYR A 125 -2.35 -2.99 -10.09
N SER A 126 -2.90 -2.85 -11.29
CA SER A 126 -3.77 -3.87 -11.88
C SER A 126 -3.02 -5.11 -12.30
N PHE A 127 -1.82 -4.94 -12.88
CA PHE A 127 -1.10 -6.01 -13.57
C PHE A 127 0.25 -6.38 -12.92
N ASN A 128 0.58 -5.84 -11.75
CA ASN A 128 1.73 -6.26 -10.98
C ASN A 128 1.57 -7.75 -10.62
N HIS A 129 2.50 -8.59 -11.07
CA HIS A 129 2.46 -10.04 -10.90
C HIS A 129 2.27 -10.48 -9.43
N ASN A 130 2.96 -9.83 -8.49
CA ASN A 130 2.88 -10.19 -7.07
C ASN A 130 1.52 -9.79 -6.47
N LEU A 131 1.02 -8.59 -6.80
CA LEU A 131 -0.32 -8.17 -6.40
C LEU A 131 -1.41 -9.07 -6.99
N VAL A 132 -1.24 -9.52 -8.24
CA VAL A 132 -2.18 -10.45 -8.89
C VAL A 132 -2.13 -11.83 -8.22
N TYR A 133 -0.92 -12.32 -7.93
CA TYR A 133 -0.70 -13.64 -7.34
C TYR A 133 -1.31 -13.75 -5.94
N HIS A 134 -1.02 -12.78 -5.07
CA HIS A 134 -1.42 -12.81 -3.67
C HIS A 134 -2.85 -12.31 -3.40
N ALA A 135 -3.52 -11.67 -4.38
CA ALA A 135 -4.78 -10.95 -4.14
C ALA A 135 -5.91 -11.78 -3.52
N PHE A 136 -6.02 -13.06 -3.88
CA PHE A 136 -7.07 -13.97 -3.43
C PHE A 136 -6.50 -15.14 -2.60
N GLU A 137 -5.31 -15.00 -2.05
CA GLU A 137 -4.80 -16.00 -1.10
C GLU A 137 -5.61 -15.99 0.20
N ILE A 138 -5.85 -17.17 0.76
CA ILE A 138 -6.36 -17.31 2.14
C ILE A 138 -5.19 -17.09 3.09
N ARG A 139 -4.62 -15.88 3.03
CA ARG A 139 -3.48 -15.39 3.79
C ARG A 139 -3.61 -13.88 4.01
N PRO A 140 -2.97 -13.34 5.06
CA PRO A 140 -3.01 -11.90 5.34
C PRO A 140 -2.52 -11.03 4.18
N TYR A 141 -1.55 -11.51 3.39
CA TYR A 141 -0.92 -10.76 2.31
C TYR A 141 -1.91 -10.27 1.23
N ALA A 142 -3.06 -10.94 1.09
CA ALA A 142 -4.12 -10.55 0.17
C ALA A 142 -4.75 -9.18 0.49
N VAL A 143 -4.79 -8.79 1.77
CA VAL A 143 -5.49 -7.58 2.23
C VAL A 143 -4.53 -6.44 2.57
N LEU A 144 -3.26 -6.74 2.87
CA LEU A 144 -2.28 -5.71 3.23
C LEU A 144 -2.14 -4.56 2.20
N PRO A 145 -2.15 -4.79 0.87
CA PRO A 145 -2.13 -3.69 -0.10
C PRO A 145 -3.31 -2.73 0.05
N THR A 146 -4.50 -3.27 0.32
CA THR A 146 -5.71 -2.46 0.55
C THR A 146 -5.63 -1.71 1.87
N LEU A 147 -5.09 -2.32 2.92
CA LEU A 147 -4.88 -1.63 4.20
C LEU A 147 -3.86 -0.50 4.05
N ALA A 148 -2.77 -0.71 3.32
CA ALA A 148 -1.78 0.35 3.06
C ALA A 148 -2.40 1.55 2.34
N LEU A 149 -3.18 1.31 1.28
CA LEU A 149 -3.91 2.37 0.58
C LEU A 149 -4.98 3.04 1.46
N GLY A 150 -5.74 2.26 2.22
CA GLY A 150 -6.77 2.77 3.13
C GLY A 150 -6.16 3.64 4.23
N VAL A 151 -5.07 3.19 4.85
CA VAL A 151 -4.35 3.96 5.86
C VAL A 151 -3.80 5.24 5.24
N PHE A 152 -3.13 5.16 4.10
CA PHE A 152 -2.64 6.35 3.41
C PHE A 152 -3.76 7.38 3.16
N TYR A 153 -4.90 6.93 2.62
CA TYR A 153 -6.07 7.78 2.39
C TYR A 153 -6.65 8.39 3.67
N PHE A 154 -6.80 7.61 4.74
CA PHE A 154 -7.38 8.09 5.98
C PHE A 154 -6.40 8.92 6.82
N SER A 155 -5.10 8.67 6.74
CA SER A 155 -4.06 9.50 7.35
C SER A 155 -4.08 10.92 6.76
N ASP A 156 -4.21 11.03 5.44
CA ASP A 156 -4.41 12.34 4.79
C ASP A 156 -5.68 13.05 5.29
N LEU A 157 -6.80 12.33 5.36
CA LEU A 157 -8.07 12.90 5.85
C LEU A 157 -7.98 13.36 7.30
N ILE A 158 -7.41 12.54 8.19
CA ILE A 158 -7.34 12.89 9.60
C ILE A 158 -6.32 14.01 9.83
N ILE A 159 -5.18 14.01 9.13
CA ILE A 159 -4.12 15.01 9.34
C ILE A 159 -4.47 16.33 8.67
N ASN A 160 -4.98 16.34 7.44
CA ASN A 160 -5.22 17.59 6.70
C ASN A 160 -6.65 18.14 6.85
N HIS A 161 -7.59 17.34 7.35
CA HIS A 161 -9.00 17.70 7.43
C HIS A 161 -9.66 17.38 8.79
N SER A 162 -8.87 17.14 9.85
CA SER A 162 -9.34 16.79 11.20
C SER A 162 -10.54 17.59 11.67
N MET A 163 -10.49 18.92 11.53
CA MET A 163 -11.51 19.84 12.05
C MET A 163 -12.84 19.73 11.29
N SER A 164 -12.81 19.35 10.01
CA SER A 164 -14.01 19.20 9.17
C SER A 164 -14.67 17.81 9.26
N LEU A 165 -13.99 16.83 9.87
CA LEU A 165 -14.51 15.48 9.99
C LEU A 165 -15.52 15.37 11.13
N SER A 166 -16.69 14.83 10.84
CA SER A 166 -17.68 14.48 11.87
C SER A 166 -17.11 13.45 12.85
N ARG A 167 -17.63 13.44 14.08
CA ARG A 167 -17.22 12.50 15.14
C ARG A 167 -17.29 11.04 14.67
N TRP A 168 -18.37 10.67 13.98
CA TRP A 168 -18.55 9.31 13.46
C TRP A 168 -17.51 8.91 12.42
N LYS A 169 -17.11 9.83 11.53
CA LYS A 169 -16.02 9.57 10.57
C LYS A 169 -14.69 9.35 11.29
N LYS A 170 -14.39 10.14 12.32
CA LYS A 170 -13.18 9.96 13.14
C LYS A 170 -13.18 8.60 13.84
N ILE A 171 -14.32 8.19 14.41
CA ILE A 171 -14.46 6.86 15.04
C ILE A 171 -14.23 5.76 14.01
N GLY A 172 -14.87 5.84 12.84
CA GLY A 172 -14.69 4.85 11.77
C GLY A 172 -13.24 4.74 11.30
N ILE A 173 -12.54 5.88 11.13
CA ILE A 173 -11.10 5.89 10.81
C ILE A 173 -10.27 5.26 11.94
N GLY A 174 -10.58 5.59 13.20
CA GLY A 174 -9.90 5.01 14.36
C GLY A 174 -10.05 3.49 14.41
N LEU A 175 -11.26 2.98 14.21
CA LEU A 175 -11.52 1.54 14.14
C LEU A 175 -10.80 0.87 12.98
N PHE A 176 -10.72 1.53 11.82
CA PHE A 176 -9.95 1.04 10.67
C PHE A 176 -8.45 0.97 10.98
N PHE A 177 -7.89 1.95 11.69
CA PHE A 177 -6.49 1.92 12.15
C PHE A 177 -6.25 0.82 13.18
N THR A 178 -7.14 0.66 14.17
CA THR A 178 -7.09 -0.45 15.13
C THR A 178 -7.12 -1.79 14.41
N PHE A 179 -8.06 -1.97 13.48
CA PHE A 179 -8.14 -3.18 12.66
C PHE A 179 -6.85 -3.43 11.90
N THR A 180 -6.27 -2.40 11.26
CA THR A 180 -5.03 -2.52 10.50
C THR A 180 -3.86 -2.99 11.38
N VAL A 181 -3.69 -2.38 12.56
CA VAL A 181 -2.66 -2.77 13.54
C VAL A 181 -2.83 -4.22 14.00
N LEU A 182 -4.09 -4.64 14.22
CA LEU A 182 -4.43 -6.01 14.63
C LEU A 182 -4.58 -6.98 13.44
N TYR A 183 -4.24 -6.56 12.22
CA TYR A 183 -4.41 -7.41 11.05
C TYR A 183 -3.19 -8.29 10.79
N HIS A 184 -2.01 -7.68 10.87
CA HIS A 184 -0.72 -8.33 10.64
C HIS A 184 0.39 -7.52 11.31
N ALA A 185 1.58 -8.11 11.50
CA ALA A 185 2.73 -7.41 12.10
C ALA A 185 3.11 -6.12 11.35
N TYR A 186 2.92 -6.11 10.03
CA TYR A 186 3.16 -4.93 9.19
C TYR A 186 2.13 -3.81 9.38
N GLY A 187 0.99 -4.07 10.04
CA GLY A 187 -0.06 -3.08 10.28
C GLY A 187 0.43 -1.86 11.06
N MET A 188 1.28 -2.07 12.06
CA MET A 188 1.92 -0.98 12.80
C MET A 188 2.83 -0.13 11.90
N LEU A 189 3.62 -0.79 11.05
CA LEU A 189 4.54 -0.13 10.14
C LEU A 189 3.79 0.67 9.07
N ILE A 190 2.72 0.09 8.50
CA ILE A 190 1.80 0.76 7.57
C ILE A 190 1.25 2.05 8.21
N LEU A 191 0.69 1.94 9.42
CA LEU A 191 0.11 3.08 10.13
C LEU A 191 1.16 4.15 10.44
N PHE A 192 2.30 3.74 11.00
CA PHE A 192 3.38 4.65 11.39
C PHE A 192 3.94 5.42 10.20
N CYS A 193 4.32 4.73 9.11
CA CYS A 193 4.93 5.37 7.96
C CYS A 193 3.93 6.31 7.26
N CYS A 194 2.68 5.90 7.06
CA CYS A 194 1.66 6.74 6.41
C CYS A 194 1.32 7.99 7.24
N MET A 195 1.10 7.84 8.55
CA MET A 195 0.83 8.99 9.42
C MET A 195 2.01 9.95 9.47
N THR A 196 3.22 9.44 9.64
CA THR A 196 4.45 10.25 9.68
C THR A 196 4.64 11.03 8.38
N PHE A 197 4.38 10.42 7.22
CA PHE A 197 4.48 11.10 5.93
C PHE A 197 3.58 12.34 5.87
N PHE A 198 2.31 12.20 6.25
CA PHE A 198 1.36 13.32 6.20
C PHE A 198 1.60 14.35 7.30
N LEU A 199 2.09 13.95 8.47
CA LEU A 199 2.51 14.88 9.51
C LEU A 199 3.64 15.78 8.99
N LEU A 200 4.70 15.18 8.45
CA LEU A 200 5.82 15.91 7.85
C LEU A 200 5.39 16.74 6.63
N ALA A 201 4.49 16.24 5.79
CA ALA A 201 4.01 17.00 4.65
C ALA A 201 3.14 18.22 5.03
N ARG A 202 2.56 18.22 6.24
CA ARG A 202 1.75 19.34 6.78
C ARG A 202 2.62 20.41 7.45
N THR A 203 3.84 20.09 7.87
CA THR A 203 4.71 21.07 8.56
C THR A 203 5.11 22.27 7.71
N ASP A 204 5.03 22.16 6.39
CA ASP A 204 5.18 23.29 5.46
C ASP A 204 4.18 24.44 5.70
N LYS A 205 3.02 24.12 6.28
CA LYS A 205 1.91 25.07 6.45
C LYS A 205 1.58 25.37 7.91
N THR A 206 1.88 24.44 8.80
CA THR A 206 1.48 24.52 10.21
C THR A 206 2.58 23.90 11.06
N PRO A 207 3.10 24.59 12.08
CA PRO A 207 4.13 24.04 12.97
C PRO A 207 3.70 22.69 13.57
N LEU A 208 4.64 21.73 13.64
CA LEU A 208 4.36 20.37 14.13
C LEU A 208 3.64 20.33 15.50
N PRO A 209 4.02 21.14 16.52
CA PRO A 209 3.34 21.12 17.81
C PRO A 209 1.85 21.46 17.71
N GLN A 210 1.46 22.35 16.79
CA GLN A 210 0.06 22.71 16.57
C GLN A 210 -0.70 21.57 15.90
N VAL A 211 -0.11 20.92 14.89
CA VAL A 211 -0.70 19.73 14.25
C VAL A 211 -0.91 18.61 15.26
N LEU A 212 0.08 18.35 16.13
CA LEU A 212 -0.03 17.34 17.18
C LEU A 212 -1.09 17.69 18.21
N LYS A 213 -1.21 18.97 18.61
CA LYS A 213 -2.26 19.43 19.53
C LYS A 213 -3.65 19.18 18.96
N GLU A 214 -3.87 19.44 17.68
CA GLU A 214 -5.15 19.16 16.99
C GLU A 214 -5.46 17.66 16.91
N LEU A 215 -4.44 16.82 16.73
CA LEU A 215 -4.58 15.38 16.59
C LEU A 215 -4.62 14.63 17.93
N ALA A 216 -4.17 15.24 19.02
CA ALA A 216 -4.05 14.61 20.32
C ALA A 216 -5.33 13.89 20.79
N PRO A 217 -6.55 14.44 20.65
CA PRO A 217 -7.75 13.72 21.06
C PRO A 217 -7.99 12.43 20.25
N PHE A 218 -7.71 12.47 18.95
CA PHE A 218 -7.84 11.30 18.08
C PHE A 218 -6.78 10.24 18.43
N LEU A 219 -5.51 10.66 18.55
CA LEU A 219 -4.40 9.77 18.88
C LEU A 219 -4.58 9.13 20.27
N ARG A 220 -5.04 9.89 21.25
CA ARG A 220 -5.36 9.38 22.59
C ARG A 220 -6.41 8.28 22.51
N ASN A 221 -7.53 8.52 21.84
CA ASN A 221 -8.59 7.52 21.72
C ASN A 221 -8.13 6.28 20.95
N LEU A 222 -7.38 6.46 19.85
CA LEU A 222 -6.80 5.36 19.09
C LEU A 222 -5.87 4.51 19.97
N THR A 223 -5.01 5.16 20.76
CA THR A 223 -4.06 4.50 21.66
C THR A 223 -4.77 3.72 22.75
N LEU A 224 -5.77 4.35 23.41
CA LEU A 224 -6.56 3.74 24.49
C LEU A 224 -7.34 2.49 24.05
N VAL A 225 -7.67 2.37 22.77
CA VAL A 225 -8.34 1.18 22.22
C VAL A 225 -7.32 0.18 21.68
N THR A 226 -6.38 0.65 20.86
CA THR A 226 -5.49 -0.24 20.09
C THR A 226 -4.43 -0.88 20.97
N VAL A 227 -3.81 -0.13 21.89
CA VAL A 227 -2.72 -0.64 22.72
C VAL A 227 -3.19 -1.75 23.66
N PRO A 228 -4.30 -1.62 24.42
CA PRO A 228 -4.78 -2.72 25.26
C PRO A 228 -5.12 -3.98 24.47
N LEU A 229 -5.78 -3.83 23.30
CA LEU A 229 -6.09 -4.98 22.44
C LEU A 229 -4.83 -5.65 21.91
N PHE A 230 -3.84 -4.86 21.49
CA PHE A 230 -2.56 -5.36 21.03
C PHE A 230 -1.81 -6.09 22.14
N LEU A 231 -1.71 -5.50 23.34
CA LEU A 231 -1.03 -6.09 24.49
C LEU A 231 -1.73 -7.37 24.97
N TRP A 232 -3.07 -7.39 24.97
CA TRP A 232 -3.84 -8.59 25.27
C TRP A 232 -3.55 -9.71 24.28
N TYR A 233 -3.50 -9.39 22.99
CA TYR A 233 -3.15 -10.36 21.95
C TYR A 233 -1.71 -10.85 22.07
N ALA A 234 -0.76 -9.93 22.19
CA ALA A 234 0.67 -10.23 22.28
C ALA A 234 0.99 -11.04 23.55
N GLY A 235 0.38 -10.71 24.69
CA GLY A 235 0.57 -11.43 25.95
C GLY A 235 -0.09 -12.82 25.97
N GLY A 236 -1.16 -13.03 25.19
CA GLY A 236 -1.81 -14.33 25.05
C GLY A 236 -1.13 -15.28 24.06
N ASN A 237 -0.24 -14.78 23.20
CA ASN A 237 0.47 -15.57 22.20
C ASN A 237 1.82 -16.05 22.76
N PRO A 238 1.96 -17.32 23.17
CA PRO A 238 3.17 -17.84 23.83
C PRO A 238 4.42 -17.74 22.93
N ASP A 239 4.21 -17.70 21.61
CA ASP A 239 5.29 -17.60 20.64
C ASP A 239 5.65 -16.18 20.24
N PHE A 240 4.97 -15.14 20.74
CA PHE A 240 5.34 -13.75 20.43
C PHE A 240 6.81 -13.42 20.78
N ASN A 241 7.39 -14.16 21.73
CA ASN A 241 8.78 -14.06 22.16
C ASN A 241 9.64 -15.30 21.82
N SER A 242 9.11 -16.32 21.14
CA SER A 242 9.87 -17.55 20.90
C SER A 242 10.85 -17.39 19.73
N ARG A 243 12.13 -17.69 19.98
CA ARG A 243 13.23 -17.64 18.99
C ARG A 243 13.28 -18.87 18.07
N THR A 244 12.21 -19.64 17.99
CA THR A 244 12.17 -21.01 17.43
C THR A 244 12.42 -21.10 15.92
N SER A 245 12.63 -19.98 15.21
CA SER A 245 12.98 -19.95 13.79
C SER A 245 14.48 -20.09 13.49
N LEU A 246 15.37 -19.77 14.44
CA LEU A 246 16.82 -19.70 14.19
C LEU A 246 17.48 -21.07 13.94
N ASP A 247 16.86 -22.16 14.39
CA ASP A 247 17.45 -23.51 14.30
C ASP A 247 17.12 -24.27 13.00
N ARG A 248 16.43 -23.66 12.03
CA ARG A 248 15.94 -24.36 10.82
C ARG A 248 16.93 -24.40 9.65
N GLY A 249 18.13 -23.83 9.79
CA GLY A 249 19.12 -23.76 8.70
C GLY A 249 18.64 -22.98 7.47
N ILE A 250 17.68 -22.06 7.66
CA ILE A 250 17.10 -21.23 6.60
C ILE A 250 18.10 -20.12 6.22
N ASN A 251 18.31 -19.91 4.92
CA ASN A 251 19.10 -18.79 4.42
C ASN A 251 18.17 -17.67 3.95
N THR A 252 18.34 -16.47 4.52
CA THR A 252 17.51 -15.29 4.24
C THR A 252 17.44 -14.96 2.75
N PHE A 253 18.49 -15.25 1.99
CA PHE A 253 18.63 -14.88 0.58
C PHE A 253 18.37 -16.03 -0.41
N ASP A 254 17.61 -17.06 -0.01
CA ASP A 254 17.24 -18.18 -0.90
C ASP A 254 16.43 -17.74 -2.13
N TYR A 255 15.64 -16.67 -2.02
CA TYR A 255 14.70 -16.22 -3.06
C TYR A 255 15.05 -14.88 -3.70
N ILE A 256 15.88 -14.07 -3.03
CA ILE A 256 16.32 -12.75 -3.47
C ILE A 256 17.85 -12.70 -3.30
N PRO A 257 18.63 -12.24 -4.30
CA PRO A 257 20.09 -12.25 -4.24
C PRO A 257 20.65 -11.58 -2.98
N ASN A 258 21.74 -12.10 -2.41
CA ASN A 258 22.37 -11.46 -1.27
C ASN A 258 23.02 -10.13 -1.69
N PRO A 259 22.67 -8.97 -1.09
CA PRO A 259 23.21 -7.67 -1.48
C PRO A 259 24.72 -7.53 -1.23
N LEU A 260 25.30 -8.34 -0.33
CA LEU A 260 26.75 -8.38 -0.09
C LEU A 260 27.50 -9.13 -1.21
N MET A 261 26.83 -10.05 -1.90
CA MET A 261 27.41 -10.86 -2.97
C MET A 261 27.12 -10.28 -4.36
N ASN A 262 25.87 -9.83 -4.59
CA ASN A 262 25.45 -9.24 -5.85
C ASN A 262 24.47 -8.07 -5.61
N PHE A 263 25.03 -6.93 -5.24
CA PHE A 263 24.27 -5.71 -4.96
C PHE A 263 23.36 -5.31 -6.13
N ASN A 264 23.88 -5.28 -7.36
CA ASN A 264 23.11 -4.84 -8.52
C ASN A 264 21.89 -5.74 -8.80
N GLU A 265 22.07 -7.06 -8.71
CA GLU A 265 20.99 -8.03 -8.92
C GLU A 265 19.96 -7.99 -7.79
N PHE A 266 20.39 -7.75 -6.54
CA PHE A 266 19.46 -7.50 -5.42
C PHE A 266 18.57 -6.29 -5.71
N PHE A 267 19.16 -5.14 -6.06
CA PHE A 267 18.42 -3.92 -6.35
C PHE A 267 17.49 -4.08 -7.56
N GLU A 268 17.97 -4.73 -8.62
CA GLU A 268 17.16 -5.06 -9.78
C GLU A 268 15.98 -5.96 -9.39
N THR A 269 16.21 -7.01 -8.61
CA THR A 269 15.16 -7.95 -8.17
C THR A 269 14.11 -7.26 -7.31
N VAL A 270 14.51 -6.47 -6.31
CA VAL A 270 13.58 -5.73 -5.44
C VAL A 270 12.76 -4.72 -6.27
N THR A 271 13.42 -3.93 -7.12
CA THR A 271 12.76 -2.94 -7.98
C THR A 271 11.81 -3.61 -8.97
N ASN A 272 12.23 -4.71 -9.58
CA ASN A 272 11.40 -5.50 -10.48
C ASN A 272 10.21 -6.13 -9.75
N ASN A 273 10.33 -6.49 -8.47
CA ASN A 273 9.18 -6.97 -7.69
C ASN A 273 8.17 -5.85 -7.37
N LEU A 274 8.62 -4.61 -7.19
CA LEU A 274 7.75 -3.46 -6.94
C LEU A 274 6.92 -3.05 -8.18
N ILE A 275 7.46 -3.20 -9.39
CA ILE A 275 6.76 -2.92 -10.65
C ILE A 275 6.08 -4.18 -11.21
N ALA A 276 6.74 -5.32 -11.05
CA ALA A 276 6.36 -6.69 -11.39
C ALA A 276 6.15 -7.02 -12.88
N PHE A 277 6.92 -6.37 -13.76
CA PHE A 277 7.09 -6.77 -15.17
C PHE A 277 8.50 -7.33 -15.41
N LYS A 278 8.75 -8.59 -15.06
CA LYS A 278 10.09 -9.22 -15.14
C LYS A 278 10.74 -9.23 -16.54
N LYS A 279 9.94 -9.19 -17.63
CA LYS A 279 10.44 -9.37 -19.00
C LYS A 279 10.65 -8.08 -19.80
N PHE A 280 9.97 -7.00 -19.44
CA PHE A 280 10.13 -5.72 -20.14
C PHE A 280 11.07 -4.84 -19.33
N LYS A 281 12.21 -4.47 -19.92
CA LYS A 281 13.16 -3.51 -19.36
C LYS A 281 12.50 -2.13 -19.28
N PHE A 282 11.61 -1.93 -18.31
CA PHE A 282 10.83 -0.70 -18.11
C PHE A 282 11.67 0.41 -17.47
N LYS A 283 12.86 0.64 -18.06
CA LYS A 283 13.66 1.84 -17.86
C LYS A 283 12.78 3.09 -17.98
N PHE A 284 11.75 3.07 -18.83
CA PHE A 284 10.77 4.16 -18.91
C PHE A 284 10.19 4.55 -17.55
N PHE A 285 9.58 3.63 -16.79
CA PHE A 285 8.96 3.99 -15.51
C PHE A 285 9.99 4.54 -14.51
N LEU A 286 11.18 3.92 -14.46
CA LEU A 286 12.28 4.33 -13.58
C LEU A 286 12.90 5.67 -13.98
N ASN A 287 13.00 5.96 -15.29
CA ASN A 287 13.49 7.24 -15.79
C ASN A 287 12.60 8.40 -15.31
N GLY A 288 11.30 8.15 -15.08
CA GLY A 288 10.41 9.13 -14.46
C GLY A 288 10.84 9.55 -13.05
N ILE A 289 11.42 8.64 -12.26
CA ILE A 289 11.94 8.99 -10.93
C ILE A 289 13.14 9.93 -11.06
N TRP A 290 14.13 9.53 -11.87
CA TRP A 290 15.35 10.32 -12.09
C TRP A 290 15.02 11.72 -12.62
N LEU A 291 14.17 11.80 -13.64
CA LEU A 291 13.75 13.08 -14.21
C LEU A 291 12.99 13.95 -13.19
N ALA A 292 12.08 13.38 -12.41
CA ALA A 292 11.35 14.14 -11.39
C ALA A 292 12.30 14.73 -10.33
N PHE A 293 13.32 13.98 -9.90
CA PHE A 293 14.29 14.46 -8.91
C PHE A 293 15.25 15.53 -9.46
N LEU A 294 15.58 15.46 -10.75
CA LEU A 294 16.41 16.46 -11.41
C LEU A 294 15.67 17.77 -11.69
N LEU A 295 14.36 17.72 -11.93
CA LEU A 295 13.57 18.91 -12.23
C LEU A 295 13.30 19.76 -10.97
N PRO A 296 13.47 21.09 -11.02
CA PRO A 296 13.18 21.96 -9.90
C PRO A 296 11.67 22.23 -9.82
N HIS A 297 10.93 21.36 -9.12
CA HIS A 297 9.51 21.55 -8.84
C HIS A 297 9.21 21.54 -7.34
N SER A 298 8.13 22.21 -6.93
CA SER A 298 7.80 22.46 -5.52
C SER A 298 7.45 21.19 -4.71
N LEU A 299 7.19 20.06 -5.37
CA LEU A 299 6.82 18.79 -4.73
C LEU A 299 8.01 17.84 -4.54
N ARG A 300 9.21 18.19 -5.01
CA ARG A 300 10.36 17.27 -5.06
C ARG A 300 10.72 16.70 -3.69
N LEU A 301 10.84 17.54 -2.66
CA LEU A 301 11.16 17.08 -1.31
C LEU A 301 10.09 16.15 -0.73
N LYS A 302 8.81 16.39 -1.05
CA LYS A 302 7.72 15.49 -0.63
C LYS A 302 7.79 14.15 -1.33
N GLN A 303 8.18 14.12 -2.61
CA GLN A 303 8.37 12.88 -3.34
C GLN A 303 9.56 12.08 -2.80
N ILE A 304 10.67 12.74 -2.47
CA ILE A 304 11.82 12.08 -1.81
C ILE A 304 11.40 11.55 -0.44
N GLY A 305 10.74 12.36 0.38
CA GLY A 305 10.24 11.94 1.69
C GLY A 305 9.24 10.77 1.58
N PHE A 306 8.35 10.79 0.59
CA PHE A 306 7.46 9.68 0.29
C PHE A 306 8.24 8.41 -0.02
N PHE A 307 9.20 8.49 -0.95
CA PHE A 307 9.99 7.34 -1.38
C PHE A 307 10.79 6.74 -0.21
N LEU A 308 11.48 7.57 0.56
CA LEU A 308 12.27 7.11 1.70
C LEU A 308 11.38 6.50 2.79
N LEU A 309 10.29 7.16 3.17
CA LEU A 309 9.48 6.77 4.32
C LEU A 309 8.48 5.66 4.04
N LEU A 310 7.90 5.62 2.84
CA LEU A 310 6.82 4.68 2.48
C LEU A 310 7.29 3.53 1.61
N ILE A 311 8.47 3.61 1.00
CA ILE A 311 9.02 2.55 0.13
C ILE A 311 10.30 1.96 0.73
N VAL A 312 11.35 2.77 0.90
CA VAL A 312 12.67 2.28 1.31
C VAL A 312 12.65 1.78 2.75
N LEU A 313 12.28 2.64 3.71
CA LEU A 313 12.30 2.29 5.13
C LEU A 313 11.49 1.01 5.44
N PRO A 314 10.28 0.81 4.91
CA PRO A 314 9.56 -0.43 5.17
C PRO A 314 10.22 -1.69 4.64
N ILE A 315 10.86 -1.63 3.46
CA ILE A 315 11.56 -2.76 2.86
C ILE A 315 12.82 -3.06 3.67
N GLU A 316 13.57 -2.04 4.08
CA GLU A 316 14.74 -2.19 4.95
C GLU A 316 14.39 -2.79 6.31
N LEU A 317 13.31 -2.32 6.95
CA LEU A 317 12.86 -2.87 8.23
C LEU A 317 12.38 -4.32 8.10
N ALA A 318 11.76 -4.69 6.98
CA ALA A 318 11.42 -6.09 6.70
C ALA A 318 12.68 -6.94 6.56
N LEU A 319 13.65 -6.49 5.75
CA LEU A 319 14.93 -7.18 5.56
C LEU A 319 15.71 -7.35 6.87
N LEU A 320 15.84 -6.29 7.67
CA LEU A 320 16.50 -6.34 8.98
C LEU A 320 15.77 -7.28 9.93
N GLY A 321 14.44 -7.28 9.90
CA GLY A 321 13.62 -8.21 10.66
C GLY A 321 13.88 -9.67 10.29
N ASP A 322 14.01 -9.97 9.01
CA ASP A 322 14.29 -11.33 8.52
C ASP A 322 15.71 -11.78 8.81
N LEU A 323 16.70 -10.88 8.65
CA LEU A 323 18.08 -11.14 9.04
C LEU A 323 18.19 -11.43 10.54
N HIS A 324 17.50 -10.65 11.38
CA HIS A 324 17.51 -10.86 12.82
C HIS A 324 16.87 -12.19 13.25
N LYS A 325 15.84 -12.63 12.53
CA LYS A 325 15.07 -13.84 12.86
C LYS A 325 15.57 -15.10 12.16
N GLY A 326 16.51 -14.99 11.22
CA GLY A 326 16.91 -16.10 10.35
C GLY A 326 15.76 -16.60 9.47
N TYR A 327 14.97 -15.68 8.91
CA TYR A 327 13.82 -15.98 8.06
C TYR A 327 14.09 -15.61 6.59
N TRP A 328 13.29 -16.13 5.67
CA TRP A 328 13.41 -15.80 4.24
C TRP A 328 12.98 -14.37 3.96
N PHE A 329 13.81 -13.63 3.21
CA PHE A 329 13.42 -12.34 2.62
C PHE A 329 12.78 -12.59 1.25
N VAL A 330 11.46 -12.38 1.17
CA VAL A 330 10.61 -12.73 0.02
C VAL A 330 9.64 -11.60 -0.34
N GLN A 331 9.26 -11.55 -1.62
CA GLN A 331 8.44 -10.49 -2.19
C GLN A 331 7.08 -10.26 -1.51
N ARG A 332 6.49 -11.30 -0.91
CA ARG A 332 5.19 -11.21 -0.21
C ARG A 332 5.24 -10.31 1.02
N GLN A 333 6.41 -10.14 1.65
CA GLN A 333 6.57 -9.36 2.88
C GLN A 333 6.42 -7.85 2.65
N PHE A 334 6.72 -7.38 1.44
CA PHE A 334 6.57 -5.98 1.04
C PHE A 334 5.52 -5.78 -0.07
N VAL A 335 4.60 -6.74 -0.25
CA VAL A 335 3.49 -6.63 -1.23
C VAL A 335 2.61 -5.41 -0.97
N TRP A 336 2.51 -4.98 0.29
CA TRP A 336 1.74 -3.82 0.70
C TRP A 336 2.38 -2.47 0.33
N VAL A 337 3.68 -2.47 0.04
CA VAL A 337 4.43 -1.29 -0.43
C VAL A 337 4.18 -1.05 -1.93
N MET A 338 3.94 -2.12 -2.70
CA MET A 338 3.75 -2.07 -4.16
C MET A 338 2.68 -1.07 -4.64
N PRO A 339 1.47 -0.97 -4.05
CA PRO A 339 0.50 0.06 -4.45
C PRO A 339 0.98 1.49 -4.21
N LEU A 340 1.70 1.74 -3.11
CA LEU A 340 2.26 3.06 -2.81
C LEU A 340 3.40 3.39 -3.78
N TYR A 341 4.18 2.39 -4.19
CA TYR A 341 5.21 2.56 -5.21
C TYR A 341 4.62 2.85 -6.59
N ALA A 342 3.53 2.16 -6.98
CA ALA A 342 2.79 2.44 -8.20
C ALA A 342 2.29 3.89 -8.24
N PHE A 343 1.72 4.36 -7.12
CA PHE A 343 1.31 5.76 -6.96
C PHE A 343 2.49 6.73 -7.06
N PHE A 344 3.62 6.42 -6.39
CA PHE A 344 4.83 7.24 -6.45
C PHE A 344 5.37 7.40 -7.88
N LEU A 345 5.42 6.32 -8.66
CA LEU A 345 5.81 6.36 -10.06
C LEU A 345 4.88 7.27 -10.88
N GLY A 346 3.57 7.11 -10.72
CA GLY A 346 2.60 8.00 -11.33
C GLY A 346 2.81 9.46 -10.92
N TRP A 347 3.09 9.72 -9.64
CA TRP A 347 3.32 11.06 -9.12
C TRP A 347 4.60 11.72 -9.66
N CYS A 348 5.68 10.95 -9.86
CA CYS A 348 6.89 11.44 -10.51
C CYS A 348 6.61 11.88 -11.95
N TRP A 349 5.90 11.05 -12.71
CA TRP A 349 5.47 11.39 -14.07
C TRP A 349 4.52 12.59 -14.13
N ASP A 350 3.62 12.71 -13.14
CA ASP A 350 2.74 13.86 -13.01
C ASP A 350 3.53 15.16 -12.86
N ALA A 351 4.55 15.16 -12.00
CA ALA A 351 5.38 16.33 -11.75
C ALA A 351 6.16 16.77 -13.00
N ILE A 352 6.74 15.81 -13.74
CA ILE A 352 7.45 16.09 -15.00
C ILE A 352 6.51 16.75 -16.01
N LEU A 353 5.35 16.14 -16.25
CA LEU A 353 4.39 16.65 -17.22
C LEU A 353 3.87 18.03 -16.85
N MET A 354 3.50 18.24 -15.58
CA MET A 354 3.05 19.54 -15.08
C MET A 354 4.14 20.60 -15.22
N TYR A 355 5.41 20.25 -15.01
CA TYR A 355 6.53 21.18 -15.21
C TYR A 355 6.68 21.56 -16.69
N VAL A 356 6.63 20.59 -17.61
CA VAL A 356 6.76 20.83 -19.06
C VAL A 356 5.58 21.61 -19.62
N THR A 357 4.35 21.36 -19.16
CA THR A 357 3.17 22.09 -19.66
C THR A 357 3.12 23.52 -19.14
N ASN A 358 3.46 23.75 -17.87
CA ASN A 358 3.45 25.10 -17.28
C ASN A 358 4.61 25.97 -17.79
N SER A 359 5.79 25.37 -18.03
CA SER A 359 6.93 26.09 -18.62
C SER A 359 6.65 26.53 -20.07
N LYS A 360 5.92 25.74 -20.85
CA LYS A 360 5.45 26.15 -22.19
C LYS A 360 4.46 27.32 -22.14
N LEU A 361 3.58 27.35 -21.13
CA LEU A 361 2.67 28.48 -20.89
C LEU A 361 3.43 29.76 -20.53
N TYR A 362 4.50 29.63 -19.74
CA TYR A 362 5.39 30.74 -19.41
C TYR A 362 6.16 31.25 -20.65
N LEU A 363 6.66 30.35 -21.48
CA LEU A 363 7.35 30.70 -22.74
C LEU A 363 6.40 31.28 -23.80
N SER A 364 5.15 30.79 -23.90
CA SER A 364 4.15 31.38 -24.80
C SER A 364 3.71 32.77 -24.32
N PHE A 365 3.61 32.97 -23.01
CA PHE A 365 3.29 34.27 -22.40
C PHE A 365 4.44 35.28 -22.58
N GLN A 366 5.70 34.84 -22.43
CA GLN A 366 6.86 35.67 -22.77
C GLN A 366 6.90 35.99 -24.27
N LYS A 367 6.61 35.05 -25.16
CA LYS A 367 6.53 35.32 -26.60
C LYS A 367 5.36 36.24 -26.99
N SER A 368 4.24 36.24 -26.25
CA SER A 368 3.15 37.21 -26.48
C SER A 368 3.46 38.59 -25.93
N LEU A 369 4.26 38.69 -24.85
CA LEU A 369 4.75 39.97 -24.32
C LEU A 369 5.88 40.57 -25.16
N LEU A 370 6.60 39.75 -25.93
CA LEU A 370 7.72 40.14 -26.80
C LEU A 370 7.33 40.29 -28.27
N LYS A 371 6.04 40.21 -28.63
CA LYS A 371 5.59 40.72 -29.94
C LYS A 371 5.44 42.24 -29.79
N PRO A 372 6.31 43.06 -30.40
CA PRO A 372 6.03 44.48 -30.50
C PRO A 372 4.68 44.64 -31.22
N ASN A 373 3.81 45.49 -30.69
CA ASN A 373 2.71 46.04 -31.48
C ASN A 373 3.36 46.82 -32.61
N VAL A 374 3.60 46.14 -33.73
CA VAL A 374 3.79 46.80 -35.01
C VAL A 374 2.37 47.03 -35.51
N GLU A 375 1.89 48.25 -35.27
CA GLU A 375 0.70 48.82 -35.92
C GLU A 375 0.85 48.85 -37.44
#